data_AF-A0A7S4AZ46-F1
#
_entry.id   AF-A0A7S4AZ46-F1
#
_cell.length_a   1.000
_cell.length_b   1.000
_cell.length_c   1.000
_cell.angle_alpha   90.00
_cell.angle_beta   90.00
_cell.angle_gamma   90.00
#
_symmetry.space_group_name_H-M   'P 1'
#
loop_
_entity.id
_entity.type
_entity.pdbx_description
1 polymer ?
#
loop_
_entity_poly.entity_id
_entity_poly.type
_entity_poly.pdbx_seq_one_letter_code
_entity_poly.pdbx_strand_id
1 'polypeptide(L)'
;PEDANFSVPSKLSDSTSLLPLGQLLGRVQTDCSSVAKDRMTQPHVGTLREVMAREHCEATDSSHLFTSPNYGVTTKSEYEWWYVVDPLHGLEQCGLKCWPRESAPLPHHYQRQAGSDPAPLSSFKGQMISINRKLRSVGSAPLTEEEMIACRLYTGPMCAA
;
A
#
# COMPACT_ATOMS: atom_id res chain seq x y z
N PRO A 1 -39.04 -32.77 -44.11
CA PRO A 1 -37.63 -32.59 -44.51
C PRO A 1 -36.82 -32.22 -43.25
N GLU A 2 -36.59 -33.20 -42.38
CA GLU A 2 -35.47 -34.16 -42.37
C GLU A 2 -34.49 -33.73 -41.27
N ASP A 3 -34.77 -34.27 -40.08
CA ASP A 3 -33.88 -34.34 -38.92
C ASP A 3 -32.74 -35.33 -39.22
N ALA A 4 -31.48 -34.89 -39.10
CA ALA A 4 -30.31 -35.76 -39.11
C ALA A 4 -29.70 -35.74 -37.70
N ASN A 5 -30.08 -36.65 -36.80
CA ASN A 5 -29.61 -38.03 -36.67
C ASN A 5 -28.09 -38.13 -36.45
N PHE A 6 -27.65 -37.87 -35.21
CA PHE A 6 -26.29 -38.15 -34.77
C PHE A 6 -26.26 -39.58 -34.21
N SER A 7 -25.78 -40.52 -35.02
CA SER A 7 -25.57 -41.91 -34.64
C SER A 7 -24.38 -42.07 -33.69
N VAL A 8 -24.60 -42.79 -32.60
CA VAL A 8 -23.57 -43.30 -31.70
C VAL A 8 -23.15 -44.70 -32.19
N PRO A 9 -21.85 -45.03 -32.23
CA PRO A 9 -21.41 -46.40 -32.07
C PRO A 9 -20.90 -46.64 -30.65
N SER A 10 -21.36 -47.75 -30.09
CA SER A 10 -21.00 -48.31 -28.80
C SER A 10 -20.08 -49.52 -28.97
N LYS A 11 -19.34 -49.84 -27.90
CA LYS A 11 -18.58 -51.08 -27.56
C LYS A 11 -17.05 -51.02 -27.81
N LEU A 12 -16.25 -50.96 -26.73
CA LEU A 12 -15.62 -52.07 -25.94
C LEU A 12 -14.58 -52.81 -26.80
N SER A 13 -13.32 -53.05 -26.45
CA SER A 13 -12.53 -53.20 -25.21
C SER A 13 -11.05 -52.87 -25.59
N ASP A 14 -10.10 -52.54 -24.73
CA ASP A 14 -9.53 -53.43 -23.71
C ASP A 14 -8.60 -52.69 -22.75
N SER A 15 -8.61 -53.23 -21.53
CA SER A 15 -7.71 -53.06 -20.39
C SER A 15 -6.33 -52.44 -20.65
N THR A 16 -6.04 -51.32 -19.97
CA THR A 16 -4.75 -51.14 -19.31
C THR A 16 -4.90 -50.28 -18.06
N SER A 17 -4.87 -50.95 -16.90
CA SER A 17 -4.31 -50.49 -15.62
C SER A 17 -4.63 -49.04 -15.17
N LEU A 18 -5.61 -48.93 -14.27
CA LEU A 18 -5.79 -47.79 -13.37
C LEU A 18 -4.50 -47.51 -12.57
N LEU A 19 -3.79 -46.43 -12.91
CA LEU A 19 -2.82 -45.82 -12.00
C LEU A 19 -3.56 -44.86 -11.05
N PRO A 20 -3.24 -44.87 -9.75
CA PRO A 20 -3.99 -44.12 -8.74
C PRO A 20 -3.89 -42.60 -8.94
N LEU A 21 -4.99 -41.93 -8.59
CA LEU A 21 -5.30 -40.49 -8.69
C LEU A 21 -4.42 -39.60 -7.78
N GLY A 22 -3.10 -39.83 -7.75
CA GLY A 22 -2.16 -39.19 -6.82
C GLY A 22 -0.96 -38.48 -7.48
N GLN A 23 -0.88 -38.40 -8.81
CA GLN A 23 0.31 -37.87 -9.51
C GLN A 23 0.00 -36.81 -10.58
N LEU A 24 -0.96 -35.93 -10.34
CA LEU A 24 -1.18 -34.73 -11.17
C LEU A 24 -1.35 -33.43 -10.36
N LEU A 25 -0.72 -33.36 -9.18
CA LEU A 25 -0.65 -32.17 -8.32
C LEU A 25 0.78 -31.97 -7.82
N GLY A 26 1.74 -31.92 -8.74
CA GLY A 26 3.17 -31.93 -8.38
C GLY A 26 4.06 -30.89 -9.08
N ARG A 27 3.50 -29.91 -9.80
CA ARG A 27 4.34 -28.96 -10.57
C ARG A 27 3.76 -27.54 -10.69
N VAL A 28 3.42 -26.89 -9.59
CA VAL A 28 3.54 -25.42 -9.43
C VAL A 28 3.69 -25.11 -7.93
N GLN A 29 4.81 -25.50 -7.32
CA GLN A 29 5.16 -25.00 -6.00
C GLN A 29 6.67 -24.81 -5.91
N THR A 30 7.19 -23.95 -6.78
CA THR A 30 8.53 -23.41 -6.65
C THR A 30 8.43 -22.01 -6.04
N ASP A 31 8.94 -21.92 -4.81
CA ASP A 31 9.71 -20.79 -4.29
C ASP A 31 9.04 -19.48 -3.84
N CYS A 32 7.76 -19.46 -3.49
CA CYS A 32 7.22 -18.27 -2.80
C CYS A 32 7.61 -18.23 -1.29
N SER A 33 7.89 -19.37 -0.68
CA SER A 33 8.12 -19.48 0.77
C SER A 33 9.58 -19.32 1.22
N SER A 34 10.55 -19.52 0.32
CA SER A 34 11.99 -19.29 0.60
C SER A 34 12.35 -17.81 0.48
N VAL A 35 11.84 -17.12 -0.55
CA VAL A 35 12.03 -15.68 -0.76
C VAL A 35 11.38 -14.86 0.36
N ALA A 36 10.21 -15.28 0.87
CA ALA A 36 9.52 -14.58 1.95
C ALA A 36 10.23 -14.68 3.31
N LYS A 37 10.96 -15.77 3.57
CA LYS A 37 11.66 -15.99 4.85
C LYS A 37 12.97 -15.22 4.94
N ASP A 38 13.66 -15.03 3.83
CA ASP A 38 14.95 -14.33 3.79
C ASP A 38 14.81 -12.80 3.94
N ARG A 39 13.63 -12.26 3.62
CA ARG A 39 13.31 -10.82 3.75
C ARG A 39 12.93 -10.38 5.16
N MET A 40 12.46 -11.27 6.03
CA MET A 40 11.95 -10.91 7.36
C MET A 40 13.03 -10.78 8.45
N THR A 41 14.26 -11.23 8.19
CA THR A 41 15.34 -11.29 9.18
C THR A 41 16.57 -10.44 8.83
N GLN A 42 16.52 -9.67 7.74
CA GLN A 42 17.62 -8.78 7.42
C GLN A 42 17.66 -7.63 8.45
N PRO A 43 18.78 -7.43 9.16
CA PRO A 43 18.97 -6.22 9.95
C PRO A 43 18.91 -5.05 8.98
N HIS A 44 17.85 -4.25 9.07
CA HIS A 44 17.78 -3.01 8.32
C HIS A 44 18.89 -2.09 8.83
N VAL A 45 19.87 -1.81 7.96
CA VAL A 45 20.91 -0.83 8.25
C VAL A 45 20.25 0.55 8.20
N GLY A 46 20.11 1.19 9.37
CA GLY A 46 19.57 2.54 9.51
C GLY A 46 18.53 2.70 10.62
N THR A 47 18.12 3.95 10.84
CA THR A 47 17.00 4.30 11.71
C THR A 47 15.67 3.91 11.08
N LEU A 48 14.60 3.74 11.87
CA LEU A 48 13.26 3.44 11.35
C LEU A 48 12.81 4.46 10.30
N ARG A 49 13.12 5.75 10.50
CA ARG A 49 12.84 6.82 9.55
C ARG A 49 13.52 6.60 8.20
N GLU A 50 14.80 6.23 8.19
CA GLU A 50 15.56 5.96 6.96
C GLU A 50 14.99 4.76 6.21
N VAL A 51 14.55 3.73 6.94
CA VAL A 51 13.89 2.56 6.35
C VAL A 51 12.56 2.95 5.72
N MET A 52 11.72 3.73 6.43
CA MET A 52 10.44 4.21 5.90
C MET A 52 10.64 5.08 4.65
N ALA A 53 11.65 5.97 4.67
CA ALA A 53 11.99 6.84 3.55
C ALA A 53 12.38 6.05 2.31
N ARG A 54 13.29 5.08 2.48
CA ARG A 54 13.78 4.22 1.39
C ARG A 54 12.65 3.37 0.81
N GLU A 55 11.77 2.80 1.63
CA GLU A 55 10.61 2.06 1.14
C GLU A 55 9.69 2.94 0.28
N HIS A 56 9.42 4.17 0.72
CA HIS A 56 8.49 5.05 0.00
C HIS A 56 9.12 5.80 -1.17
N CYS A 57 10.45 5.96 -1.22
CA CYS A 57 11.12 6.77 -2.24
C CYS A 57 11.97 5.94 -3.21
N GLU A 58 12.60 4.85 -2.76
CA GLU A 58 13.61 4.12 -3.53
C GLU A 58 13.17 2.69 -3.93
N ALA A 59 12.10 2.16 -3.34
CA ALA A 59 11.56 0.86 -3.74
C ALA A 59 11.10 0.87 -5.22
N THR A 60 11.13 -0.28 -5.89
CA THR A 60 10.79 -0.38 -7.32
C THR A 60 9.40 0.19 -7.64
N ASP A 61 8.43 -0.03 -6.75
CA ASP A 61 7.04 0.43 -6.86
C ASP A 61 6.80 1.81 -6.24
N SER A 62 7.82 2.46 -5.65
CA SER A 62 7.70 3.81 -5.09
C SER A 62 7.25 4.84 -6.12
N SER A 63 7.66 4.59 -7.38
CA SER A 63 7.42 5.45 -8.53
C SER A 63 6.10 5.16 -9.25
N HIS A 64 5.43 4.05 -8.91
CA HIS A 64 4.23 3.62 -9.60
C HIS A 64 3.03 4.47 -9.18
N LEU A 65 2.34 5.02 -10.18
CA LEU A 65 1.10 5.75 -9.96
C LEU A 65 -0.01 4.77 -9.58
N PHE A 66 -0.77 5.14 -8.56
CA PHE A 66 -2.02 4.50 -8.20
C PHE A 66 -3.08 5.56 -7.91
N THR A 67 -4.34 5.18 -8.07
CA THR A 67 -5.48 6.05 -7.77
C THR A 67 -6.23 5.47 -6.58
N SER A 68 -6.36 6.26 -5.51
CA SER A 68 -7.17 5.85 -4.37
C SER A 68 -8.64 5.72 -4.83
N PRO A 69 -9.31 4.57 -4.64
CA PRO A 69 -10.69 4.39 -5.10
C PRO A 69 -11.67 5.34 -4.40
N ASN A 70 -11.41 5.65 -3.13
CA ASN A 70 -12.34 6.38 -2.28
C ASN A 70 -12.32 7.90 -2.53
N TYR A 71 -11.19 8.45 -2.98
CA TYR A 71 -10.99 9.91 -3.11
C TYR A 71 -10.62 10.35 -4.54
N GLY A 72 -10.31 9.39 -5.42
CA GLY A 72 -9.86 9.69 -6.78
C GLY A 72 -8.52 10.42 -6.85
N VAL A 73 -7.74 10.46 -5.76
CA VAL A 73 -6.39 11.03 -5.78
C VAL A 73 -5.49 10.07 -6.54
N THR A 74 -4.85 10.55 -7.61
CA THR A 74 -3.80 9.82 -8.32
C THR A 74 -2.45 10.28 -7.81
N THR A 75 -1.69 9.38 -7.20
CA THR A 75 -0.43 9.66 -6.51
C THR A 75 0.53 8.47 -6.65
N LYS A 76 1.72 8.56 -6.08
CA LYS A 76 2.69 7.48 -5.92
C LYS A 76 3.30 7.56 -4.52
N SER A 77 3.90 6.47 -4.03
CA SER A 77 4.40 6.37 -2.65
C SER A 77 5.40 7.49 -2.30
N GLU A 78 6.25 7.88 -3.26
CA GLU A 78 7.22 8.96 -3.06
C GLU A 78 6.53 10.30 -2.74
N TYR A 79 5.45 10.62 -3.45
CA TYR A 79 4.70 11.85 -3.22
C TYR A 79 4.06 11.84 -1.83
N GLU A 80 3.50 10.71 -1.43
CA GLU A 80 2.87 10.54 -0.12
C GLU A 80 3.86 10.73 1.03
N TRP A 81 5.09 10.20 0.89
CA TRP A 81 6.16 10.41 1.86
C TRP A 81 6.51 11.88 2.03
N TRP A 82 6.81 12.56 0.92
CA TRP A 82 7.21 13.97 0.95
C TRP A 82 6.09 14.88 1.44
N TYR A 83 4.84 14.59 1.07
CA TYR A 83 3.67 15.30 1.60
C TYR A 83 3.57 15.25 3.13
N VAL A 84 3.94 14.11 3.73
CA VAL A 84 3.88 13.92 5.18
C VAL A 84 5.08 14.54 5.89
N VAL A 85 6.28 14.30 5.39
CA VAL A 85 7.53 14.61 6.11
C VAL A 85 7.95 16.06 5.93
N ASP A 86 7.98 16.54 4.69
CA ASP A 86 8.35 17.92 4.36
C ASP A 86 7.59 18.38 3.10
N PRO A 87 6.36 18.87 3.26
CA PRO A 87 5.50 19.16 2.11
C PRO A 87 5.94 20.37 1.28
N LEU A 88 6.78 21.25 1.81
CA LEU A 88 7.28 22.42 1.08
C LEU A 88 8.48 22.02 0.22
N HIS A 89 9.49 21.41 0.83
CA HIS A 89 10.66 20.92 0.10
C HIS A 89 10.29 19.75 -0.82
N GLY A 90 9.29 18.96 -0.42
CA GLY A 90 8.77 17.83 -1.18
C GLY A 90 8.26 18.20 -2.57
N LEU A 91 7.69 19.38 -2.76
CA LEU A 91 7.27 19.86 -4.08
C LEU A 91 8.46 20.02 -5.02
N GLU A 92 9.55 20.60 -4.52
CA GLU A 92 10.80 20.75 -5.28
C GLU A 92 11.41 19.39 -5.60
N GLN A 93 11.54 18.52 -4.60
CA GLN A 93 12.12 17.19 -4.75
C GLN A 93 11.34 16.33 -5.76
N CYS A 94 10.01 16.46 -5.77
CA CYS A 94 9.13 15.71 -6.67
C CYS A 94 8.94 16.38 -8.04
N GLY A 95 9.50 17.57 -8.27
CA GLY A 95 9.28 18.35 -9.49
C GLY A 95 7.81 18.78 -9.70
N LEU A 96 7.07 18.99 -8.62
CA LEU A 96 5.64 19.32 -8.62
C LEU A 96 5.41 20.82 -8.40
N LYS A 97 4.41 21.36 -9.10
CA LYS A 97 3.89 22.72 -8.82
C LYS A 97 2.91 22.74 -7.65
N CYS A 98 2.18 21.66 -7.46
CA CYS A 98 1.24 21.47 -6.36
C CYS A 98 1.02 19.97 -6.11
N TRP A 99 0.59 19.63 -4.90
CA TRP A 99 0.30 18.26 -4.52
C TRP A 99 -0.94 17.71 -5.24
N PRO A 100 -0.98 16.40 -5.56
CA PRO A 100 -2.16 15.72 -6.10
C PRO A 100 -3.42 16.00 -5.29
N ARG A 101 -4.53 16.21 -6.00
CA ARG A 101 -5.85 16.52 -5.42
C ARG A 101 -6.88 15.45 -5.72
N GLU A 102 -7.87 15.38 -4.84
CA GLU A 102 -9.06 14.57 -4.98
C GLU A 102 -9.78 14.97 -6.27
N SER A 103 -10.12 13.98 -7.10
CA SER A 103 -10.84 14.19 -8.36
C SER A 103 -12.24 13.56 -8.35
N ALA A 104 -12.54 12.72 -7.35
CA ALA A 104 -13.86 12.14 -7.19
C ALA A 104 -14.86 13.21 -6.70
N PRO A 105 -16.15 13.09 -7.07
CA PRO A 105 -17.22 13.93 -6.51
C PRO A 105 -17.43 13.57 -5.03
N LEU A 106 -16.55 14.07 -4.18
CA LEU A 106 -16.63 13.92 -2.75
C LEU A 106 -17.64 14.92 -2.18
N PRO A 107 -18.40 14.54 -1.12
CA PRO A 107 -19.16 15.51 -0.35
C PRO A 107 -18.26 16.67 0.08
N HIS A 108 -18.80 17.90 0.13
CA HIS A 108 -18.03 19.13 0.39
C HIS A 108 -17.18 19.09 1.69
N HIS A 109 -17.52 18.23 2.66
CA HIS A 109 -16.75 18.05 3.90
C HIS A 109 -15.56 17.09 3.77
N TYR A 110 -15.49 16.29 2.71
CA TYR A 110 -14.34 15.43 2.39
C TYR A 110 -13.41 16.06 1.34
N GLN A 111 -13.86 17.12 0.66
CA GLN A 111 -12.98 17.88 -0.22
C GLN A 111 -12.04 18.71 0.64
N ARG A 112 -10.72 18.62 0.38
CA ARG A 112 -9.79 19.62 0.92
C ARG A 112 -10.27 21.01 0.57
N GLN A 113 -10.26 21.90 1.54
CA GLN A 113 -10.50 23.30 1.23
C GLN A 113 -9.43 23.75 0.23
N ALA A 114 -9.86 24.44 -0.83
CA ALA A 114 -8.95 25.03 -1.78
C ALA A 114 -8.00 25.97 -1.01
N GLY A 115 -6.68 25.71 -1.11
CA GLY A 115 -5.67 26.47 -0.36
C GLY A 115 -5.30 25.91 1.02
N SER A 116 -5.83 24.76 1.45
CA SER A 116 -5.24 24.02 2.57
C SER A 116 -3.88 23.46 2.15
N ASP A 117 -2.82 24.18 2.52
CA ASP A 117 -1.46 23.70 2.36
C ASP A 117 -1.23 22.50 3.30
N PRO A 118 -0.41 21.52 2.90
CA PRO A 118 -0.13 20.37 3.75
C PRO A 118 0.58 20.83 5.03
N ALA A 119 0.17 20.30 6.17
CA ALA A 119 0.81 20.62 7.43
C ALA A 119 2.19 19.93 7.54
N PRO A 120 3.29 20.68 7.80
CA PRO A 120 4.58 20.09 8.10
C PRO A 120 4.56 19.38 9.47
N LEU A 121 5.49 18.44 9.69
CA LEU A 121 5.59 17.70 10.96
C LEU A 121 5.70 18.62 12.19
N SER A 122 6.35 19.77 12.04
CA SER A 122 6.49 20.79 13.09
C SER A 122 5.15 21.30 13.61
N SER A 123 4.11 21.38 12.76
CA SER A 123 2.77 21.81 13.14
C SER A 123 2.09 20.86 14.12
N PHE A 124 2.50 19.58 14.14
CA PHE A 124 1.91 18.56 15.02
C PHE A 124 2.60 18.46 16.39
N LYS A 125 3.73 19.15 16.62
CA LYS A 125 4.48 19.08 17.89
C LYS A 125 3.61 19.35 19.12
N GLY A 126 2.75 20.38 19.06
CA GLY A 126 1.84 20.70 20.15
C GLY A 126 0.83 19.58 20.43
N GLN A 127 0.28 18.97 19.37
CA GLN A 127 -0.64 17.84 19.49
C GLN A 127 0.06 16.60 20.06
N MET A 128 1.27 16.30 19.58
CA MET A 128 2.09 15.20 20.10
C MET A 128 2.40 15.37 21.59
N ILE A 129 2.75 16.59 22.03
CA ILE A 129 2.98 16.87 23.46
C ILE A 129 1.72 16.57 24.29
N SER A 130 0.54 16.96 23.79
CA SER A 130 -0.75 16.71 24.44
C SER A 130 -1.09 15.22 24.52
N ILE A 131 -0.91 14.48 23.41
CA ILE A 131 -1.11 13.04 23.34
C ILE A 131 -0.14 12.31 24.28
N ASN A 132 1.15 12.68 24.26
CA ASN A 132 2.16 12.08 25.11
C ASN A 132 1.91 12.34 26.60
N ARG A 133 1.25 13.45 26.96
CA ARG A 133 0.78 13.65 28.35
C ARG A 133 -0.29 12.63 28.73
N LYS A 134 -1.24 12.34 27.83
CA LYS A 134 -2.28 11.32 28.05
C LYS A 134 -1.69 9.90 28.11
N LEU A 135 -0.78 9.56 27.20
CA LEU A 135 -0.10 8.27 27.20
C LEU A 135 0.66 8.02 28.50
N ARG A 136 1.37 9.03 29.01
CA ARG A 136 2.04 8.93 30.32
C ARG A 136 1.06 8.69 31.47
N SER A 137 -0.13 9.30 31.43
CA SER A 137 -1.13 9.13 32.50
C SER A 137 -1.68 7.70 32.61
N VAL A 138 -1.58 6.91 31.53
CA VAL A 138 -1.98 5.50 31.48
C VAL A 138 -0.79 4.53 31.52
N GLY A 139 0.43 5.03 31.74
CA GLY A 139 1.64 4.19 31.82
C GLY A 139 2.20 3.73 30.47
N SER A 140 1.73 4.30 29.35
CA SER A 140 2.22 3.96 28.00
C SER A 140 3.46 4.77 27.61
N ALA A 141 4.27 4.20 26.73
CA ALA A 141 5.38 4.90 26.09
C ALA A 141 4.88 6.12 25.29
N PRO A 142 5.69 7.19 25.17
CA PRO A 142 5.34 8.34 24.34
C PRO A 142 5.36 7.99 22.86
N LEU A 143 4.46 8.61 22.09
CA LEU A 143 4.45 8.60 20.64
C LEU A 143 5.72 9.25 20.09
N THR A 144 6.41 8.50 19.23
CA THR A 144 7.59 8.92 18.46
C THR A 144 7.18 9.70 17.21
N GLU A 145 8.13 10.38 16.57
CA GLU A 145 7.85 11.10 15.32
C GLU A 145 7.60 10.10 14.17
N GLU A 146 8.29 8.97 14.17
CA GLU A 146 8.12 7.88 13.20
C GLU A 146 6.71 7.28 13.28
N GLU A 147 6.18 7.04 14.48
CA GLU A 147 4.80 6.58 14.66
C GLU A 147 3.79 7.63 14.18
N MET A 148 4.08 8.92 14.39
CA MET A 148 3.25 10.00 13.85
C MET A 148 3.23 9.95 12.31
N ILE A 149 4.41 9.88 11.69
CA ILE A 149 4.56 9.76 10.23
C ILE A 149 3.77 8.54 9.72
N ALA A 150 3.94 7.38 10.37
CA ALA A 150 3.24 6.16 10.03
C ALA A 150 1.71 6.32 10.13
N CYS A 151 1.20 6.95 11.20
CA CYS A 151 -0.23 7.24 11.33
C CYS A 151 -0.74 8.10 10.18
N ARG A 152 -0.02 9.16 9.78
CA ARG A 152 -0.43 10.01 8.67
C ARG A 152 -0.41 9.30 7.33
N LEU A 153 0.59 8.46 7.08
CA LEU A 153 0.66 7.63 5.88
C LEU A 153 -0.49 6.61 5.85
N TYR A 154 -0.85 6.03 6.99
CA TYR A 154 -1.94 5.05 7.08
C TYR A 154 -3.32 5.66 6.80
N THR A 155 -3.60 6.87 7.30
CA THR A 155 -4.94 7.48 7.20
C THR A 155 -5.24 8.14 5.85
N GLY A 156 -4.39 7.95 4.84
CA GLY A 156 -4.50 8.63 3.55
C GLY A 156 -3.83 10.00 3.63
N PRO A 157 -2.52 10.10 3.34
CA PRO A 157 -1.74 11.30 3.60
C PRO A 157 -2.25 12.49 2.80
N MET A 158 -2.85 12.22 1.65
CA MET A 158 -3.35 13.18 0.68
C MET A 158 -4.84 13.51 0.82
N CYS A 159 -5.51 13.06 1.88
CA CYS A 159 -6.94 13.39 2.10
C CYS A 159 -7.08 14.52 3.12
N ALA A 160 -8.10 15.36 2.98
CA ALA A 160 -8.46 16.31 4.03
C ALA A 160 -8.72 15.56 5.34
N ALA A 161 -8.00 15.91 6.41
CA ALA A 161 -8.36 15.57 7.77
C ALA A 161 -9.12 16.75 8.39
#